data_AF-A0A1I8HYR1-F1
#
_entry.id   AF-A0A1I8HYR1-F1
#
_cell.length_a   1.000
_cell.length_b   1.000
_cell.length_c   1.000
_cell.angle_alpha   90.00
_cell.angle_beta   90.00
_cell.angle_gamma   90.00
#
_symmetry.space_group_name_H-M   'P 1'
#
loop_
_entity.id
_entity.type
_entity.pdbx_description
1 polymer ?
#
loop_
_entity_poly.entity_id
_entity_poly.type
_entity_poly.pdbx_seq_one_letter_code
_entity_poly.pdbx_strand_id
1 'polypeptide(L)'
;MSYLLISCQVRLESGPTLVGDEWSDPVLMQYLGAKKEKKDGNNFYQWTTLMCPRQVLDRLHLLGYRVSAMTGVGQTCIWTLHTENDGQALKSIIESRVASSST
;
A
#
# COMPACT_ATOMS: atom_id res chain seq x y z
N MET A 1 -7.11 -3.50 -8.54
CA MET A 1 -5.92 -2.87 -9.13
C MET A 1 -4.84 -3.93 -9.21
N SER A 2 -4.32 -4.28 -10.40
CA SER A 2 -3.37 -5.40 -10.53
C SER A 2 -1.93 -5.00 -10.18
N TYR A 3 -1.58 -3.72 -10.36
CA TYR A 3 -0.28 -3.18 -10.00
C TYR A 3 -0.40 -2.18 -8.86
N LEU A 4 0.62 -2.15 -8.01
CA LEU A 4 0.73 -1.21 -6.91
C LEU A 4 2.17 -0.71 -6.78
N LEU A 5 2.34 0.59 -6.59
CA LEU A 5 3.62 1.22 -6.27
C LEU A 5 3.57 1.69 -4.83
N ILE A 6 4.47 1.20 -4.00
CA ILE A 6 4.67 1.72 -2.65
C ILE A 6 6.07 2.29 -2.52
N SER A 7 6.23 3.31 -1.68
CA SER A 7 7.54 3.92 -1.47
C SER A 7 7.75 4.37 -0.03
N CYS A 8 9.00 4.37 0.41
CA CYS A 8 9.40 4.83 1.73
C CYS A 8 10.75 5.55 1.61
N GLN A 9 10.87 6.69 2.27
CA GLN A 9 12.15 7.36 2.41
C GLN A 9 12.99 6.64 3.46
N VAL A 10 14.31 6.65 3.31
CA VAL A 10 15.19 6.09 4.35
C VAL A 10 14.97 6.84 5.67
N ARG A 11 14.99 6.17 6.82
CA ARG A 11 15.37 4.77 7.10
C ARG A 11 14.19 3.80 6.97
N LEU A 12 14.40 2.65 6.30
CA LEU A 12 13.34 1.68 5.95
C LEU A 12 12.76 0.92 7.16
N GLU A 13 13.44 1.01 8.30
CA GLU A 13 13.02 0.47 9.58
C GLU A 13 11.82 1.24 10.17
N SER A 14 11.54 2.45 9.67
CA SER A 14 10.45 3.31 10.10
C SER A 14 9.52 3.68 8.93
N GLY A 15 8.26 4.00 9.25
CA GLY A 15 7.40 4.73 8.33
C GLY A 15 7.72 6.24 8.33
N PRO A 16 6.97 7.04 7.56
CA PRO A 16 5.76 6.64 6.83
C PRO A 16 6.05 5.95 5.48
N THR A 17 5.14 5.06 5.08
CA THR A 17 5.14 4.43 3.75
C THR A 17 4.01 5.03 2.92
N LEU A 18 4.32 5.55 1.73
CA LEU A 18 3.34 5.93 0.73
C LEU A 18 2.86 4.68 0.02
N VAL A 19 1.54 4.46 0.03
CA VAL A 19 0.92 3.19 -0.42
C VAL A 19 -0.05 3.36 -1.59
N GLY A 20 -0.32 4.59 -2.01
CA GLY A 20 -1.20 4.85 -3.14
C GLY A 20 -1.30 6.31 -3.53
N ASP A 21 -1.90 6.53 -4.69
CA ASP A 21 -2.24 7.81 -5.28
C ASP A 21 -3.73 8.15 -5.12
N GLU A 22 -4.18 9.25 -5.71
CA GLU A 22 -5.55 9.74 -5.61
C GLU A 22 -6.62 8.74 -6.05
N TRP A 23 -6.29 7.84 -6.99
CA TRP A 23 -7.20 6.89 -7.63
C TRP A 23 -7.06 5.47 -7.06
N SER A 24 -6.21 5.28 -6.06
CA SER A 24 -6.02 4.00 -5.41
C SER A 24 -7.30 3.51 -4.70
N ASP A 25 -7.54 2.20 -4.71
CA ASP A 25 -8.74 1.57 -4.16
C ASP A 25 -8.90 1.90 -2.66
N PRO A 26 -9.93 2.66 -2.26
CA PRO A 26 -10.10 3.08 -0.87
C PRO A 26 -10.22 1.91 0.12
N VAL A 27 -10.78 0.78 -0.31
CA VAL A 27 -10.92 -0.42 0.54
C VAL A 27 -9.55 -1.00 0.86
N LEU A 28 -8.67 -1.07 -0.14
CA LEU A 28 -7.28 -1.49 0.04
C LEU A 28 -6.51 -0.51 0.93
N MET A 29 -6.66 0.79 0.70
CA MET A 29 -5.98 1.82 1.49
C MET A 29 -6.42 1.78 2.96
N GLN A 30 -7.71 1.54 3.22
CA GLN A 30 -8.24 1.38 4.58
C GLN A 30 -7.70 0.12 5.26
N TYR A 31 -7.59 -1.01 4.55
CA TYR A 31 -6.95 -2.23 5.05
C TYR A 31 -5.48 -2.01 5.43
N LEU A 32 -4.77 -1.17 4.68
CA LEU A 32 -3.40 -0.73 4.99
C LEU A 32 -3.34 0.36 6.07
N GLY A 33 -4.46 0.73 6.69
CA GLY A 33 -4.52 1.78 7.72
C GLY A 33 -3.98 3.13 7.21
N ALA A 34 -4.14 3.39 5.91
CA ALA A 34 -3.60 4.59 5.28
C ALA A 34 -4.57 5.77 5.38
N LYS A 35 -4.02 6.97 5.44
CA LYS A 35 -4.76 8.24 5.42
C LYS A 35 -4.54 8.93 4.08
N LYS A 36 -5.62 9.43 3.47
CA LYS A 36 -5.55 10.30 2.29
C LYS A 36 -5.12 11.70 2.74
N GLU A 37 -4.01 12.17 2.19
CA GLU A 37 -3.44 13.47 2.52
C GLU A 37 -2.99 14.20 1.25
N LYS A 38 -2.98 15.54 1.32
CA LYS A 38 -2.39 16.40 0.30
C LYS A 38 -1.30 17.19 1.00
N LYS A 39 -0.04 16.93 0.64
CA LYS A 39 1.10 17.68 1.17
C LYS A 39 1.10 19.10 0.61
N ASP A 40 1.51 20.06 1.41
CA ASP A 40 1.64 21.44 0.97
C ASP A 40 2.58 21.53 -0.23
N GLY A 41 2.15 22.26 -1.27
CA GLY A 41 2.87 22.36 -2.54
C GLY A 41 2.54 21.28 -3.57
N ASN A 42 1.84 20.19 -3.20
CA ASN A 42 1.38 19.19 -4.15
C ASN A 42 0.00 19.53 -4.70
N ASN A 43 -0.24 19.17 -5.97
CA ASN A 43 -1.56 19.30 -6.61
C ASN A 43 -2.40 18.02 -6.58
N PHE A 44 -1.87 16.94 -6.00
CA PHE A 44 -2.48 15.61 -5.97
C PHE A 44 -2.60 15.09 -4.54
N TYR A 45 -3.53 14.16 -4.33
CA TYR A 45 -3.64 13.40 -3.09
C TYR A 45 -2.79 12.13 -3.12
N GLN A 46 -2.32 11.72 -1.95
CA GLN A 46 -1.59 10.48 -1.74
C GLN A 46 -2.13 9.76 -0.51
N TRP A 47 -1.95 8.44 -0.47
CA TRP A 47 -2.26 7.63 0.69
C TRP A 47 -0.98 7.24 1.41
N THR A 48 -0.95 7.53 2.70
CA THR A 48 0.22 7.30 3.55
C THR A 48 -0.17 6.52 4.79
N THR A 49 0.63 5.52 5.16
CA THR A 49 0.50 4.77 6.43
C THR A 49 1.74 4.97 7.29
N LEU A 50 1.58 4.92 8.61
CA LEU A 50 2.70 5.03 9.55
C LEU A 50 3.53 3.74 9.65
N MET A 51 3.05 2.64 9.07
CA MET A 51 3.78 1.38 9.02
C MET A 51 5.09 1.50 8.23
N CYS A 52 6.09 0.73 8.63
CA CYS A 52 7.30 0.56 7.84
C CYS A 52 7.01 -0.29 6.58
N PRO A 53 7.82 -0.19 5.51
CA PRO A 53 7.58 -0.88 4.26
C PRO A 53 7.46 -2.40 4.43
N ARG A 54 8.22 -3.02 5.35
CA ARG A 54 8.10 -4.46 5.63
C ARG A 54 6.68 -4.85 6.08
N GLN A 55 6.10 -4.10 7.03
CA GLN A 55 4.74 -4.38 7.52
C GLN A 55 3.69 -4.21 6.41
N VAL A 56 3.89 -3.24 5.51
CA VAL A 56 3.02 -3.03 4.35
C VAL A 56 3.13 -4.20 3.37
N LEU A 57 4.35 -4.63 3.04
CA LEU A 57 4.60 -5.78 2.17
C LEU A 57 3.99 -7.07 2.73
N ASP A 58 4.12 -7.31 4.04
CA ASP A 58 3.52 -8.48 4.71
C ASP A 58 1.98 -8.49 4.55
N ARG A 59 1.32 -7.33 4.71
CA ARG A 59 -0.13 -7.22 4.50
C ARG A 59 -0.54 -7.41 3.04
N LEU A 60 0.22 -6.83 2.11
CA LEU A 60 -0.04 -6.97 0.68
C LEU A 60 0.15 -8.43 0.21
N HIS A 61 1.12 -9.14 0.79
CA HIS A 61 1.33 -10.56 0.53
C HIS A 61 0.09 -11.41 0.88
N LEU A 62 -0.60 -11.10 1.98
CA LEU A 62 -1.85 -11.79 2.38
C LEU A 62 -3.01 -11.58 1.41
N LEU A 63 -2.93 -10.56 0.55
CA LEU A 63 -3.89 -10.26 -0.52
C LEU A 63 -3.46 -10.84 -1.88
N GLY A 64 -2.34 -11.55 -1.93
CA GLY A 64 -1.81 -12.18 -3.15
C GLY A 64 -0.88 -11.29 -3.98
N TYR A 65 -0.50 -10.09 -3.49
CA TYR A 65 0.52 -9.30 -4.16
C TYR A 65 1.91 -9.92 -4.01
N ARG A 66 2.71 -9.83 -5.06
CA ARG A 66 4.13 -10.19 -5.08
C ARG A 66 4.96 -9.00 -5.53
N VAL A 67 6.14 -8.85 -4.93
CA VAL A 67 7.13 -7.85 -5.37
C VAL A 67 7.64 -8.28 -6.75
N SER A 68 7.40 -7.44 -7.74
CA SER A 68 7.91 -7.61 -9.11
C SER A 68 9.29 -6.98 -9.26
N ALA A 69 9.48 -5.79 -8.68
CA ALA A 69 10.76 -5.08 -8.71
C ALA A 69 10.91 -4.15 -7.51
N MET A 70 12.16 -3.83 -7.17
CA MET A 70 12.55 -2.83 -6.17
C MET A 70 13.63 -1.93 -6.76
N THR A 71 13.53 -0.62 -6.51
CA THR A 71 14.55 0.35 -6.92
C THR A 71 14.73 1.47 -5.89
N GLY A 72 15.91 2.09 -5.89
CA GLY A 72 16.20 3.28 -5.09
C GLY A 72 16.33 4.51 -5.99
N VAL A 73 15.68 5.61 -5.61
CA VAL A 73 15.76 6.91 -6.28
C VAL A 73 16.04 8.00 -5.23
N GLY A 74 17.27 8.51 -5.21
CA GLY A 74 17.72 9.45 -4.19
C GLY A 74 17.68 8.81 -2.79
N GLN A 75 16.88 9.37 -1.89
CA GLN A 75 16.67 8.85 -0.53
C GLN A 75 15.40 8.00 -0.39
N THR A 76 14.78 7.63 -1.52
CA THR A 76 13.50 6.91 -1.55
C THR A 76 13.70 5.50 -2.11
N CYS A 77 13.18 4.49 -1.41
CA CYS A 77 13.04 3.13 -1.92
C CYS A 77 11.62 2.92 -2.45
N ILE A 78 11.48 2.29 -3.60
CA ILE A 78 10.21 2.05 -4.30
C ILE A 78 10.09 0.55 -4.57
N TRP A 79 8.92 -0.02 -4.27
CA TRP A 79 8.55 -1.39 -4.61
C TRP A 79 7.39 -1.39 -5.59
N THR A 80 7.57 -2.11 -6.69
CA THR A 80 6.50 -2.44 -7.63
C THR A 80 5.95 -3.80 -7.26
N LEU A 81 4.66 -3.87 -6.98
CA LEU A 81 3.94 -5.10 -6.72
C LEU A 81 2.95 -5.43 -7.83
N HIS A 82 2.74 -6.72 -8.06
CA HIS A 82 1.74 -7.25 -8.97
C HIS A 82 0.92 -8.34 -8.30
N THR A 83 -0.37 -8.41 -8.63
CA THR A 83 -1.25 -9.51 -8.26
C THR A 83 -2.04 -9.98 -9.48
N GLU A 84 -2.24 -11.30 -9.57
CA GLU A 84 -3.11 -11.92 -10.58
C GLU A 84 -4.59 -11.82 -10.20
N ASN A 85 -4.88 -11.48 -8.93
CA ASN A 85 -6.24 -11.28 -8.46
C ASN A 85 -6.86 -10.05 -9.13
N ASP A 86 -8.09 -10.19 -9.61
CA ASP A 86 -8.86 -9.06 -10.10
C ASP A 86 -9.30 -8.12 -8.94
N GLY A 87 -9.86 -6.97 -9.30
CA GLY A 87 -10.32 -6.00 -8.30
C GLY A 87 -11.43 -6.51 -7.38
N GLN A 88 -12.21 -7.51 -7.81
CA GLN A 88 -13.36 -8.01 -7.06
C GLN A 88 -12.94 -9.09 -6.07
N ALA A 89 -12.07 -10.00 -6.48
CA ALA A 89 -11.43 -10.99 -5.61
C ALA A 89 -10.67 -10.32 -4.46
N LEU A 90 -9.93 -9.23 -4.73
CA LEU A 90 -9.23 -8.47 -3.69
C LEU A 90 -10.19 -7.92 -2.63
N LYS A 91 -11.31 -7.34 -3.04
CA LYS A 91 -12.32 -6.80 -2.11
C LYS A 91 -12.91 -7.89 -1.23
N SER A 92 -13.29 -9.02 -1.82
CA SER A 92 -13.82 -10.15 -1.06
C SER A 92 -12.81 -10.71 -0.03
N ILE A 93 -11.53 -10.79 -0.39
CA ILE A 93 -10.46 -11.23 0.53
C ILE A 93 -10.30 -10.22 1.69
N ILE A 94 -10.35 -8.92 1.40
CA ILE A 94 -10.24 -7.88 2.43
C ILE A 94 -11.43 -7.95 3.39
N GLU A 95 -12.66 -8.01 2.86
CA GLU A 95 -13.89 -8.09 3.65
C GLU A 95 -13.92 -9.32 4.55
N SER A 96 -13.53 -10.50 4.05
CA SER A 96 -13.48 -11.72 4.85
C SER A 96 -12.48 -11.61 6.01
N ARG A 97 -11.36 -10.91 5.79
CA ARG A 97 -10.33 -10.71 6.83
C ARG A 97 -10.76 -9.69 7.88
N VAL A 98 -11.37 -8.58 7.47
CA VAL A 98 -11.88 -7.56 8.41
C VAL A 98 -12.98 -8.16 9.31
N ALA A 99 -13.86 -8.99 8.75
CA ALA A 99 -14.87 -9.71 9.54
C ALA A 99 -14.23 -10.61 10.62
N SER A 100 -13.16 -11.34 10.28
CA SER A 100 -12.49 -12.26 11.22
C SER A 100 -11.75 -11.57 12.38
N SER A 101 -11.37 -10.29 12.24
CA SER A 101 -10.72 -9.52 13.30
C SER A 101 -11.68 -8.86 14.29
N SER A 102 -13.00 -9.02 14.11
CA SER A 102 -14.05 -8.36 14.89
C SER A 102 -14.68 -9.27 15.98
N THR A 103 -14.14 -10.47 16.15
CA THR A 103 -14.54 -11.51 17.12
C THR A 103 -13.35 -11.88 17.99
#